data_AF-A0A2S5R1P2-F1
#
_entry.id   AF-A0A2S5R1P2-F1
#
_cell.length_a   1.000
_cell.length_b   1.000
_cell.length_c   1.000
_cell.angle_alpha   90.00
_cell.angle_beta   90.00
_cell.angle_gamma   90.00
#
_symmetry.space_group_name_H-M   'P 1'
#
loop_
_entity.id
_entity.type
_entity.pdbx_description
1 polymer ?
#
loop_
_entity_poly.entity_id
_entity_poly.type
_entity_poly.pdbx_seq_one_letter_code
_entity_poly.pdbx_strand_id
1 'polypeptide(L)'
;MSLIIYSPFERIVSNRRGRPPKDEIQRFRILAWYLIVKSRGEWSDYKLDVTFGLPDTRDISENAARPRIFELIRKKGVIPERGNKTRRGFDLIDTVDSHPEFHGTKAIYESPFWELICDTAPTLQTANEFVNKLFKLYGLTRLEIEYDAHLVDSLELPDVDHTQLLEYLHMSAIERYDHRISRALNILPSDIDRLTLAGALFREAYLGMALKQADILKDRLLDQIDRFFRDGWAKPLKGSLRQAIIKRLVYWAFDPAEKLGECPDAIDLMLESYIVSADYSKLRAKPEWRDFCLAVRDKKI
;
A
#
# COMPACT_ATOMS: atom_id res chain seq x y z
N MET A 1 -27.15 11.42 -16.52
CA MET A 1 -26.36 10.98 -17.69
C MET A 1 -25.36 9.94 -17.21
N SER A 2 -25.55 8.68 -17.59
CA SER A 2 -24.72 7.57 -17.16
C SER A 2 -23.56 7.38 -18.14
N LEU A 3 -22.33 7.66 -17.69
CA LEU A 3 -21.10 7.38 -18.45
C LEU A 3 -20.81 5.88 -18.39
N ILE A 4 -21.12 5.17 -19.48
CA ILE A 4 -20.65 3.81 -19.73
C ILE A 4 -19.16 3.91 -20.08
N ILE A 5 -18.29 3.64 -19.10
CA ILE A 5 -16.85 3.49 -19.33
C ILE A 5 -16.62 2.05 -19.80
N TYR A 6 -16.42 1.87 -21.11
CA TYR A 6 -15.88 0.63 -21.67
C TYR A 6 -14.54 0.32 -21.01
N SER A 7 -14.40 -0.85 -20.39
CA SER A 7 -13.11 -1.38 -19.91
C SER A 7 -12.36 -1.99 -21.10
N PRO A 8 -11.31 -1.34 -21.65
CA PRO A 8 -10.66 -1.81 -22.88
C PRO A 8 -9.50 -2.79 -22.59
N PHE A 9 -9.57 -3.54 -21.48
CA PHE A 9 -8.43 -4.32 -20.98
C PHE A 9 -8.41 -5.80 -21.38
N GLU A 10 -9.04 -6.18 -22.49
CA GLU A 10 -8.86 -7.51 -23.07
C GLU A 10 -7.47 -7.61 -23.73
N ARG A 11 -6.62 -8.51 -23.21
CA ARG A 11 -5.27 -8.78 -23.74
C ARG A 11 -5.37 -9.57 -25.05
N ILE A 12 -4.83 -9.00 -26.12
CA ILE A 12 -4.33 -9.77 -27.26
C ILE A 12 -2.99 -10.41 -26.84
N VAL A 13 -3.00 -11.70 -26.49
CA VAL A 13 -1.78 -12.48 -26.27
C VAL A 13 -1.21 -12.85 -27.63
N SER A 14 -0.28 -12.04 -28.15
CA SER A 14 0.43 -12.37 -29.40
C SER A 14 1.67 -13.21 -29.11
N ASN A 15 1.68 -14.47 -29.57
CA ASN A 15 2.83 -15.38 -29.57
C ASN A 15 3.94 -14.91 -30.54
N ARG A 16 4.60 -13.79 -30.26
CA ARG A 16 5.79 -13.35 -31.01
C ARG A 16 7.03 -13.50 -30.14
N ARG A 17 8.10 -14.09 -30.70
CA ARG A 17 9.46 -14.21 -30.14
C ARG A 17 10.11 -12.81 -29.97
N GLY A 18 9.58 -12.03 -29.04
CA GLY A 18 10.09 -10.71 -28.65
C GLY A 18 10.46 -10.69 -27.17
N ARG A 19 11.05 -9.56 -26.75
CA ARG A 19 11.40 -9.23 -25.35
C ARG A 19 10.31 -9.77 -24.40
N PRO A 20 10.69 -10.44 -23.29
CA PRO A 20 9.72 -11.07 -22.39
C PRO A 20 8.61 -10.08 -22.04
N PRO A 21 7.35 -10.54 -22.01
CA PRO A 21 6.22 -9.68 -21.72
C PRO A 21 6.49 -8.95 -20.40
N LYS A 22 6.32 -7.62 -20.39
CA LYS A 22 6.49 -6.82 -19.17
C LYS A 22 5.60 -7.41 -18.07
N ASP A 23 6.15 -7.49 -16.86
CA ASP A 23 5.41 -7.92 -15.67
C ASP A 23 4.08 -7.14 -15.60
N GLU A 24 3.00 -7.88 -15.43
CA GLU A 24 1.64 -7.36 -15.42
C GLU A 24 1.46 -6.25 -14.37
N ILE A 25 2.15 -6.39 -13.23
CA ILE A 25 2.13 -5.39 -12.17
C ILE A 25 2.76 -4.08 -12.62
N GLN A 26 3.87 -4.12 -13.36
CA GLN A 26 4.49 -2.90 -13.89
C GLN A 26 3.55 -2.17 -14.84
N ARG A 27 2.75 -2.92 -15.62
CA ARG A 27 1.71 -2.34 -16.45
C ARG A 27 0.62 -1.67 -15.60
N PHE A 28 0.12 -2.33 -14.55
CA PHE A 28 -0.87 -1.73 -13.66
C PHE A 28 -0.35 -0.50 -12.92
N ARG A 29 0.90 -0.53 -12.45
CA ARG A 29 1.58 0.61 -11.83
C ARG A 29 1.53 1.86 -12.73
N ILE A 30 1.90 1.69 -13.99
CA ILE A 30 1.91 2.76 -14.99
C ILE A 30 0.48 3.24 -15.29
N LEU A 31 -0.47 2.31 -15.44
CA LEU A 31 -1.87 2.67 -15.68
C LEU A 31 -2.52 3.38 -14.50
N ALA A 32 -2.22 2.95 -13.27
CA ALA A 32 -2.70 3.58 -12.05
C ALA A 32 -2.20 5.03 -11.97
N TRP A 33 -0.91 5.25 -12.20
CA TRP A 33 -0.34 6.61 -12.30
C TRP A 33 -1.03 7.45 -13.39
N TYR A 34 -1.25 6.90 -14.58
CA TYR A 34 -1.95 7.60 -15.65
C TYR A 34 -3.38 8.00 -15.24
N LEU A 35 -4.11 7.10 -14.58
CA LEU A 35 -5.49 7.37 -14.16
C LEU A 35 -5.57 8.46 -13.08
N ILE A 36 -4.63 8.50 -12.13
CA ILE A 36 -4.59 9.60 -11.15
C ILE A 36 -4.22 10.94 -11.82
N VAL A 37 -3.31 10.95 -12.81
CA VAL A 37 -3.03 12.16 -13.60
C VAL A 37 -4.30 12.64 -14.30
N LYS A 38 -5.03 11.72 -14.93
CA LYS A 38 -6.30 12.00 -15.61
C LYS A 38 -7.44 12.43 -14.70
N SER A 39 -7.43 12.05 -13.42
CA SER A 39 -8.48 12.46 -12.48
C SER A 39 -8.24 13.83 -11.87
N ARG A 40 -7.01 14.35 -11.93
CA ARG A 40 -6.67 15.66 -11.35
C ARG A 40 -6.89 16.83 -12.29
N GLY A 41 -6.99 16.55 -13.59
CA GLY A 41 -7.24 17.57 -14.60
C GLY A 41 -7.93 17.00 -15.83
N GLU A 42 -8.68 17.85 -16.53
CA GLU A 42 -9.42 17.45 -17.75
C GLU A 42 -8.53 17.45 -19.02
N TRP A 43 -7.21 17.42 -18.84
CA TRP A 43 -6.27 17.52 -19.95
C TRP A 43 -6.36 16.30 -20.85
N SER A 44 -6.59 16.50 -22.14
CA SER A 44 -6.54 15.42 -23.12
C SER A 44 -5.15 14.79 -23.20
N ASP A 45 -5.04 13.54 -23.64
CA ASP A 45 -3.74 12.90 -23.95
C ASP A 45 -2.92 13.81 -24.89
N TYR A 46 -3.62 14.50 -25.81
CA TYR A 46 -3.04 15.51 -26.68
C TYR A 46 -2.40 16.67 -25.91
N LYS A 47 -3.09 17.25 -24.92
CA LYS A 47 -2.51 18.34 -24.13
C LYS A 47 -1.33 17.82 -23.28
N LEU A 48 -1.46 16.62 -22.71
CA LEU A 48 -0.43 16.01 -21.88
C LEU A 48 0.88 15.77 -22.65
N ASP A 49 0.88 15.19 -23.87
CA ASP A 49 2.17 15.06 -24.58
C ASP A 49 2.70 16.38 -25.16
N VAL A 50 1.89 17.41 -25.40
CA VAL A 50 2.44 18.75 -25.77
C VAL A 50 3.19 19.35 -24.60
N THR A 51 2.60 19.31 -23.40
CA THR A 51 3.19 19.96 -22.23
C THR A 51 4.36 19.16 -21.66
N PHE A 52 4.20 17.83 -21.55
CA PHE A 52 5.16 16.96 -20.87
C PHE A 52 5.93 16.05 -21.83
N GLY A 53 5.77 16.19 -23.14
CA GLY A 53 6.53 15.43 -24.13
C GLY A 53 8.03 15.70 -24.11
N LEU A 54 8.76 14.99 -24.96
CA LEU A 54 10.23 15.09 -25.02
C LEU A 54 10.67 16.53 -25.36
N PRO A 55 11.64 17.10 -24.62
CA PRO A 55 12.10 18.48 -24.82
C PRO A 55 12.53 18.78 -26.27
N ASP A 56 13.23 17.84 -26.91
CA ASP A 56 13.76 17.96 -28.28
C ASP A 56 12.67 17.89 -29.37
N THR A 57 11.41 17.69 -29.00
CA THR A 57 10.28 17.61 -29.94
C THR A 57 9.36 18.83 -29.91
N ARG A 58 9.71 19.86 -29.12
CA ARG A 58 8.89 21.07 -28.97
C ARG A 58 8.81 21.93 -30.24
N ASP A 59 9.82 21.86 -31.11
CA ASP A 59 9.85 22.58 -32.40
C ASP A 59 9.25 21.78 -33.57
N ILE A 60 8.84 20.53 -33.34
CA ILE A 60 8.18 19.70 -34.36
C ILE A 60 6.69 20.07 -34.35
N SER A 61 6.37 21.22 -34.94
CA SER A 61 5.01 21.75 -35.10
C SER A 61 4.12 20.90 -36.02
N GLU A 62 4.68 19.89 -36.68
CA GLU A 62 3.94 18.98 -37.55
C GLU A 62 3.32 17.80 -36.78
N ASN A 63 1.99 17.82 -36.69
CA ASN A 63 1.12 16.88 -35.98
C ASN A 63 1.39 15.37 -36.17
N ALA A 64 2.13 14.95 -37.21
CA ALA A 64 2.38 13.54 -37.53
C ALA A 64 3.60 12.94 -36.81
N ALA A 65 4.62 13.73 -36.47
CA ALA A 65 5.90 13.23 -35.94
C ALA A 65 6.01 13.30 -34.40
N ARG A 66 5.02 13.88 -33.72
CA ARG A 66 4.98 14.02 -32.27
C ARG A 66 4.95 12.66 -31.54
N PRO A 67 5.69 12.51 -30.42
CA PRO A 67 5.54 11.37 -29.52
C PRO A 67 4.15 11.32 -28.87
N ARG A 68 3.43 10.21 -29.04
CA ARG A 68 2.13 9.96 -28.39
C ARG A 68 2.29 9.12 -27.12
N ILE A 69 2.95 9.67 -26.11
CA ILE A 69 3.38 9.00 -24.89
C ILE A 69 2.19 8.59 -24.01
N PHE A 70 1.27 9.50 -23.69
CA PHE A 70 0.09 9.26 -22.88
C PHE A 70 -0.92 8.37 -23.60
N GLU A 71 -1.04 8.46 -24.92
CA GLU A 71 -1.83 7.50 -25.72
C GLU A 71 -1.23 6.09 -25.61
N LEU A 72 0.10 5.98 -25.70
CA LEU A 72 0.82 4.71 -25.55
C LEU A 72 0.66 4.13 -24.13
N ILE A 73 0.73 4.98 -23.11
CA ILE A 73 0.50 4.60 -21.71
C ILE A 73 -0.94 4.10 -21.53
N ARG A 74 -1.95 4.85 -22.00
CA ARG A 74 -3.36 4.43 -21.91
C ARG A 74 -3.59 3.07 -22.59
N LYS A 75 -3.04 2.86 -23.79
CA LYS A 75 -3.28 1.65 -24.58
C LYS A 75 -2.46 0.44 -24.11
N LYS A 76 -1.19 0.65 -23.76
CA LYS A 76 -0.22 -0.44 -23.50
C LYS A 76 0.25 -0.53 -22.06
N GLY A 77 0.03 0.52 -21.25
CA GLY A 77 0.56 0.63 -19.88
C GLY A 77 2.08 0.60 -19.86
N VAL A 78 2.73 1.30 -20.79
CA VAL A 78 4.18 1.34 -20.94
C VAL A 78 4.66 2.79 -21.02
N ILE A 79 5.60 3.14 -20.16
CA ILE A 79 6.39 4.37 -20.31
C ILE A 79 7.49 4.09 -21.35
N PRO A 80 7.65 4.94 -22.38
CA PRO A 80 8.75 4.80 -23.32
C PRO A 80 10.09 4.87 -22.56
N GLU A 81 10.89 3.80 -22.66
CA GLU A 81 12.12 3.64 -21.88
C GLU A 81 13.18 4.72 -22.21
N ARG A 82 14.00 5.05 -21.20
CA ARG A 82 15.19 5.93 -21.22
C ARG A 82 16.33 5.46 -22.19
N GLY A 83 16.03 4.55 -23.13
CA GLY A 83 17.02 3.74 -23.86
C GLY A 83 17.59 4.32 -25.16
N ASN A 84 17.00 5.37 -25.75
CA ASN A 84 17.64 6.05 -26.89
C ASN A 84 18.60 7.13 -26.38
N LYS A 85 19.75 7.33 -27.05
CA LYS A 85 20.73 8.38 -26.70
C LYS A 85 20.09 9.78 -26.54
N THR A 86 18.97 10.05 -27.23
CA THR A 86 18.15 11.27 -27.15
C THR A 86 17.13 11.32 -26.01
N ARG A 87 17.02 10.28 -25.18
CA ARG A 87 16.05 10.17 -24.07
C ARG A 87 16.70 9.96 -22.70
N ARG A 88 18.03 10.07 -22.62
CA ARG A 88 18.76 10.03 -21.35
C ARG A 88 18.42 11.30 -20.55
N GLY A 89 17.94 11.15 -19.33
CA GLY A 89 17.63 12.27 -18.42
C GLY A 89 16.18 12.76 -18.45
N PHE A 90 15.33 12.27 -19.36
CA PHE A 90 13.91 12.59 -19.32
C PHE A 90 13.17 11.68 -18.33
N ASP A 91 12.67 12.26 -17.24
CA ASP A 91 11.76 11.61 -16.31
C ASP A 91 10.35 12.19 -16.44
N LEU A 92 9.48 11.44 -17.12
CA LEU A 92 8.09 11.82 -17.31
C LEU A 92 7.33 11.96 -15.99
N ILE A 93 7.61 11.07 -15.03
CA ILE A 93 6.89 11.04 -13.75
C ILE A 93 7.22 12.30 -12.95
N ASP A 94 8.51 12.61 -12.83
CA ASP A 94 8.97 13.82 -12.12
C ASP A 94 8.50 15.10 -12.80
N THR A 95 8.53 15.13 -14.14
CA THR A 95 8.10 16.31 -14.90
C THR A 95 6.62 16.60 -14.71
N VAL A 96 5.77 15.56 -14.73
CA VAL A 96 4.33 15.70 -14.47
C VAL A 96 4.09 16.11 -13.02
N ASP A 97 4.74 15.45 -12.06
CA ASP A 97 4.56 15.73 -10.64
C ASP A 97 5.02 17.13 -10.20
N SER A 98 6.00 17.69 -10.91
CA SER A 98 6.46 19.07 -10.69
C SER A 98 5.44 20.12 -11.13
N HIS A 99 4.44 19.75 -11.93
CA HIS A 99 3.39 20.66 -12.36
C HIS A 99 2.33 20.84 -11.26
N PRO A 100 1.92 22.08 -10.90
CA PRO A 100 1.02 22.33 -9.77
C PRO A 100 -0.29 21.53 -9.78
N GLU A 101 -0.90 21.35 -10.95
CA GLU A 101 -2.16 20.59 -11.12
C GLU A 101 -2.00 19.08 -10.85
N PHE A 102 -0.79 18.53 -10.99
CA PHE A 102 -0.52 17.09 -10.90
C PHE A 102 0.39 16.73 -9.72
N HIS A 103 0.64 17.67 -8.80
CA HIS A 103 1.57 17.51 -7.69
C HIS A 103 1.16 16.43 -6.68
N GLY A 104 2.00 15.40 -6.50
CA GLY A 104 1.74 14.23 -5.66
C GLY A 104 1.21 13.01 -6.42
N THR A 105 1.13 13.06 -7.75
CA THR A 105 0.82 11.87 -8.57
C THR A 105 1.98 10.86 -8.56
N LYS A 106 3.21 11.34 -8.39
CA LYS A 106 4.41 10.50 -8.25
C LYS A 106 4.32 9.54 -7.07
N ALA A 107 3.70 9.96 -5.96
CA ALA A 107 3.52 9.10 -4.78
C ALA A 107 2.75 7.81 -5.11
N ILE A 108 1.77 7.87 -6.02
CA ILE A 108 1.06 6.66 -6.50
C ILE A 108 2.01 5.78 -7.30
N TYR A 109 2.84 6.36 -8.17
CA TYR A 109 3.80 5.59 -8.97
C TYR A 109 4.88 4.96 -8.10
N GLU A 110 5.40 5.66 -7.09
CA GLU A 110 6.50 5.19 -6.24
C GLU A 110 6.06 4.45 -4.98
N SER A 111 4.75 4.25 -4.80
CA SER A 111 4.20 3.57 -3.63
C SER A 111 4.87 2.20 -3.38
N PRO A 112 5.24 1.89 -2.13
CA PRO A 112 5.75 0.56 -1.76
C PRO A 112 4.75 -0.57 -2.05
N PHE A 113 3.47 -0.25 -2.27
CA PHE A 113 2.45 -1.18 -2.76
C PHE A 113 2.93 -2.05 -3.92
N TRP A 114 3.61 -1.44 -4.90
CA TRP A 114 4.03 -2.15 -6.10
C TRP A 114 5.15 -3.15 -5.82
N GLU A 115 6.02 -2.84 -4.86
CA GLU A 115 7.06 -3.76 -4.36
C GLU A 115 6.42 -4.95 -3.66
N LEU A 116 5.46 -4.69 -2.77
CA LEU A 116 4.74 -5.72 -2.02
C LEU A 116 4.08 -6.77 -2.93
N ILE A 117 3.36 -6.33 -3.98
CA ILE A 117 2.68 -7.25 -4.90
C ILE A 117 3.61 -7.82 -5.99
N CYS A 118 4.81 -7.26 -6.18
CA CYS A 118 5.82 -7.85 -7.06
C CYS A 118 6.58 -9.00 -6.39
N ASP A 119 6.68 -8.98 -5.06
CA ASP A 119 7.36 -10.02 -4.30
C ASP A 119 6.55 -11.34 -4.29
N THR A 120 7.07 -12.35 -5.00
CA THR A 120 6.40 -13.64 -5.24
C THR A 120 6.80 -14.73 -4.24
N ALA A 121 7.89 -14.55 -3.49
CA ALA A 121 8.36 -15.57 -2.55
C ALA A 121 8.98 -14.97 -1.26
N PRO A 122 8.23 -14.14 -0.52
CA PRO A 122 8.71 -13.56 0.73
C PRO A 122 9.03 -14.64 1.76
N THR A 123 10.11 -14.41 2.49
CA THR A 123 10.40 -15.08 3.75
C THR A 123 9.80 -14.26 4.90
N LEU A 124 9.68 -14.85 6.10
CA LEU A 124 9.27 -14.10 7.29
C LEU A 124 10.21 -12.92 7.56
N GLN A 125 11.53 -13.10 7.37
CA GLN A 125 12.51 -12.04 7.55
C GLN A 125 12.26 -10.86 6.59
N THR A 126 12.11 -11.12 5.29
CA THR A 126 11.87 -10.06 4.30
C THR A 126 10.52 -9.38 4.52
N ALA A 127 9.50 -10.11 4.98
CA ALA A 127 8.21 -9.53 5.35
C ALA A 127 8.33 -8.59 6.56
N ASN A 128 9.06 -9.01 7.60
CA ASN A 128 9.34 -8.20 8.79
C ASN A 128 10.13 -6.93 8.44
N GLU A 129 11.19 -7.05 7.65
CA GLU A 129 11.98 -5.90 7.15
C GLU A 129 11.10 -4.92 6.37
N PHE A 130 10.20 -5.43 5.52
CA PHE A 130 9.26 -4.61 4.77
C PHE A 130 8.25 -3.89 5.69
N VAL A 131 7.69 -4.57 6.69
CA VAL A 131 6.80 -3.93 7.67
C VAL A 131 7.53 -2.87 8.48
N ASN A 132 8.77 -3.13 8.93
CA ASN A 132 9.58 -2.14 9.66
C ASN A 132 9.89 -0.91 8.79
N LYS A 133 10.15 -1.10 7.49
CA LYS A 133 10.28 0.00 6.52
C LYS A 133 9.00 0.85 6.44
N LEU A 134 7.83 0.21 6.37
CA LEU A 134 6.54 0.94 6.37
C LEU A 134 6.30 1.66 7.69
N PHE A 135 6.63 1.03 8.82
CA PHE A 135 6.48 1.66 10.13
C PHE A 135 7.30 2.94 10.24
N LYS A 136 8.57 2.88 9.84
CA LYS A 136 9.41 4.07 9.75
C LYS A 136 8.85 5.12 8.79
N LEU A 137 8.35 4.72 7.64
CA LEU A 137 7.77 5.62 6.63
C LEU A 137 6.55 6.38 7.15
N TYR A 138 5.69 5.71 7.92
CA TYR A 138 4.43 6.27 8.40
C TYR A 138 4.47 6.74 9.86
N GLY A 139 5.65 6.74 10.51
CA GLY A 139 5.79 7.13 11.91
C GLY A 139 5.11 6.17 12.90
N LEU A 140 4.94 4.91 12.50
CA LEU A 140 4.35 3.86 13.32
C LEU A 140 5.44 3.12 14.09
N THR A 141 5.09 2.56 15.25
CA THR A 141 5.99 1.81 16.13
C THR A 141 5.36 0.48 16.52
N ARG A 142 6.15 -0.61 16.50
CA ARG A 142 5.76 -1.90 17.07
C ARG A 142 5.88 -1.83 18.59
N LEU A 143 4.83 -2.16 19.35
CA LEU A 143 4.98 -2.36 20.80
C LEU A 143 5.31 -3.82 21.08
N GLU A 144 6.30 -4.03 21.94
CA GLU A 144 6.64 -5.31 22.56
C GLU A 144 5.77 -5.53 23.83
N ILE A 145 5.60 -6.77 24.27
CA ILE A 145 4.38 -7.27 24.93
C ILE A 145 4.15 -6.87 26.41
N GLU A 146 2.86 -6.99 26.76
CA GLU A 146 2.15 -7.04 28.05
C GLU A 146 2.04 -5.76 28.87
N TYR A 147 3.15 -5.15 29.28
CA TYR A 147 3.08 -3.99 30.18
C TYR A 147 2.79 -2.69 29.44
N ASP A 148 3.30 -2.55 28.22
CA ASP A 148 3.11 -1.34 27.42
C ASP A 148 1.74 -1.28 26.74
N ALA A 149 1.09 -2.42 26.50
CA ALA A 149 -0.20 -2.45 25.82
C ALA A 149 -1.29 -1.73 26.62
N HIS A 150 -1.50 -2.16 27.88
CA HIS A 150 -2.47 -1.53 28.79
C HIS A 150 -2.12 -0.05 29.09
N LEU A 151 -0.83 0.26 29.13
CA LEU A 151 -0.33 1.60 29.43
C LEU A 151 -0.55 2.55 28.24
N VAL A 152 -0.20 2.13 27.03
CA VAL A 152 -0.44 2.89 25.79
C VAL A 152 -1.93 3.06 25.53
N ASP A 153 -2.75 2.04 25.81
CA ASP A 153 -4.21 2.15 25.68
C ASP A 153 -4.78 3.25 26.60
N SER A 154 -4.27 3.39 27.83
CA SER A 154 -4.70 4.46 28.74
C SER A 154 -4.15 5.84 28.40
N LEU A 155 -3.04 5.93 27.67
CA LEU A 155 -2.32 7.19 27.39
C LEU A 155 -2.59 7.77 25.99
N GLU A 156 -3.00 6.94 25.03
CA GLU A 156 -3.40 7.39 23.69
C GLU A 156 -4.86 7.87 23.59
N LEU A 157 -5.56 7.86 24.72
CA LEU A 157 -6.97 8.22 24.85
C LEU A 157 -7.21 9.42 25.79
N PRO A 158 -6.44 10.53 25.71
CA PRO A 158 -6.55 11.64 26.67
C PRO A 158 -7.91 12.36 26.67
N ASP A 159 -8.71 12.18 25.61
CA ASP A 159 -10.05 12.79 25.44
C ASP A 159 -11.18 11.76 25.38
N VAL A 160 -10.92 10.49 25.71
CA VAL A 160 -11.91 9.43 25.60
C VAL A 160 -12.65 9.28 26.91
N ASP A 161 -13.97 9.25 26.82
CA ASP A 161 -14.86 9.03 27.95
C ASP A 161 -14.44 7.77 28.72
N HIS A 162 -14.46 7.83 30.05
CA HIS A 162 -14.09 6.73 30.93
C HIS A 162 -14.89 5.45 30.60
N THR A 163 -16.13 5.61 30.14
CA THR A 163 -16.98 4.51 29.67
C THR A 163 -16.36 3.78 28.46
N GLN A 164 -15.87 4.51 27.46
CA GLN A 164 -15.23 3.93 26.27
C GLN A 164 -13.90 3.25 26.61
N LEU A 165 -13.15 3.78 27.57
CA LEU A 165 -11.94 3.13 28.08
C LEU A 165 -12.28 1.79 28.76
N LEU A 166 -13.34 1.74 29.57
CA LEU A 166 -13.76 0.50 30.22
C LEU A 166 -14.23 -0.54 29.19
N GLU A 167 -15.06 -0.14 28.22
CA GLU A 167 -15.45 -1.01 27.10
C GLU A 167 -14.23 -1.58 26.38
N TYR A 168 -13.23 -0.75 26.10
CA TYR A 168 -11.99 -1.17 25.47
C TYR A 168 -11.16 -2.15 26.33
N LEU A 169 -11.08 -1.93 27.65
CA LEU A 169 -10.39 -2.84 28.57
C LEU A 169 -11.10 -4.20 28.69
N HIS A 170 -12.42 -4.23 28.52
CA HIS A 170 -13.22 -5.46 28.49
C HIS A 170 -13.15 -6.22 27.16
N MET A 171 -12.63 -5.60 26.09
CA MET A 171 -12.38 -6.31 24.83
C MET A 171 -11.37 -7.44 25.03
N SER A 172 -11.57 -8.53 24.31
CA SER A 172 -10.56 -9.58 24.17
C SER A 172 -9.28 -9.03 23.51
N ALA A 173 -8.15 -9.73 23.69
CA ALA A 173 -6.88 -9.32 23.08
C ALA A 173 -6.98 -9.19 21.55
N ILE A 174 -7.82 -10.02 20.91
CA ILE A 174 -8.01 -10.04 19.47
C ILE A 174 -8.88 -8.86 18.98
N GLU A 175 -9.89 -8.45 19.75
CA GLU A 175 -10.69 -7.24 19.47
C GLU A 175 -9.85 -5.98 19.66
N ARG A 176 -9.02 -5.92 20.71
CA ARG A 176 -8.06 -4.83 20.90
C ARG A 176 -7.07 -4.74 19.74
N TYR A 177 -6.58 -5.87 19.27
CA TYR A 177 -5.71 -5.95 18.09
C TYR A 177 -6.40 -5.35 16.86
N ASP A 178 -7.61 -5.81 16.53
CA ASP A 178 -8.38 -5.31 15.38
C ASP A 178 -8.66 -3.80 15.48
N HIS A 179 -9.01 -3.31 16.66
CA HIS A 179 -9.21 -1.89 16.92
C HIS A 179 -7.95 -1.06 16.62
N ARG A 180 -6.77 -1.53 17.09
CA ARG A 180 -5.50 -0.83 16.86
C ARG A 180 -5.09 -0.86 15.39
N ILE A 181 -5.25 -1.98 14.70
CA ILE A 181 -5.03 -2.06 13.26
C ILE A 181 -5.94 -1.09 12.51
N SER A 182 -7.22 -1.04 12.88
CA SER A 182 -8.19 -0.11 12.29
C SER A 182 -7.76 1.33 12.48
N ARG A 183 -7.31 1.71 13.69
CA ARG A 183 -6.75 3.04 13.97
C ARG A 183 -5.52 3.33 13.12
N ALA A 184 -4.55 2.41 13.08
CA ALA A 184 -3.32 2.56 12.31
C ALA A 184 -3.59 2.71 10.80
N LEU A 185 -4.58 2.01 10.24
CA LEU A 185 -4.98 2.20 8.85
C LEU A 185 -5.67 3.55 8.64
N ASN A 186 -6.49 4.00 9.58
CA ASN A 186 -7.25 5.24 9.45
C ASN A 186 -6.36 6.49 9.48
N ILE A 187 -5.21 6.47 10.15
CA ILE A 187 -4.27 7.61 10.16
C ILE A 187 -3.48 7.77 8.84
N LEU A 188 -3.43 6.74 8.00
CA LEU A 188 -2.65 6.80 6.76
C LEU A 188 -3.32 7.73 5.73
N PRO A 189 -2.51 8.50 4.98
CA PRO A 189 -3.01 9.60 4.16
C PRO A 189 -3.71 9.16 2.88
N SER A 190 -3.45 7.93 2.40
CA SER A 190 -4.01 7.44 1.15
C SER A 190 -4.48 5.98 1.22
N ASP A 191 -5.45 5.63 0.40
CA ASP A 191 -5.98 4.26 0.34
C ASP A 191 -4.93 3.25 -0.17
N ILE A 192 -3.97 3.68 -1.01
CA ILE A 192 -2.88 2.80 -1.45
C ILE A 192 -1.89 2.52 -0.32
N ASP A 193 -1.66 3.48 0.59
CA ASP A 193 -0.85 3.27 1.79
C ASP A 193 -1.54 2.29 2.76
N ARG A 194 -2.86 2.44 2.94
CA ARG A 194 -3.69 1.51 3.74
C ARG A 194 -3.61 0.09 3.20
N LEU A 195 -3.76 -0.07 1.90
CA LEU A 195 -3.59 -1.34 1.21
C LEU A 195 -2.21 -1.94 1.43
N THR A 196 -1.18 -1.11 1.30
CA THR A 196 0.22 -1.53 1.47
C THR A 196 0.47 -2.04 2.88
N LEU A 197 0.03 -1.28 3.89
CA LEU A 197 0.21 -1.66 5.29
C LEU A 197 -0.58 -2.92 5.64
N ALA A 198 -1.87 -2.98 5.30
CA ALA A 198 -2.71 -4.15 5.56
C ALA A 198 -2.15 -5.42 4.89
N GLY A 199 -1.71 -5.31 3.64
CA GLY A 199 -1.12 -6.43 2.90
C GLY A 199 0.22 -6.89 3.45
N ALA A 200 1.08 -5.96 3.87
CA ALA A 200 2.37 -6.27 4.48
C ALA A 200 2.20 -6.96 5.84
N LEU A 201 1.33 -6.43 6.70
CA LEU A 201 1.01 -7.02 8.00
C LEU A 201 0.36 -8.40 7.85
N PHE A 202 -0.59 -8.54 6.91
CA PHE A 202 -1.19 -9.84 6.61
C PHE A 202 -0.13 -10.88 6.27
N ARG A 203 0.78 -10.54 5.36
CA ARG A 203 1.85 -11.42 4.90
C ARG A 203 2.79 -11.80 6.04
N GLU A 204 3.18 -10.85 6.88
CA GLU A 204 4.03 -11.08 8.04
C GLU A 204 3.34 -12.02 9.05
N ALA A 205 2.09 -11.73 9.43
CA ALA A 205 1.32 -12.55 10.36
C ALA A 205 1.10 -13.97 9.82
N TYR A 206 0.80 -14.12 8.54
CA TYR A 206 0.62 -15.41 7.89
C TYR A 206 1.91 -16.24 7.89
N LEU A 207 3.04 -15.64 7.50
CA LEU A 207 4.35 -16.30 7.52
C LEU A 207 4.83 -16.61 8.94
N GLY A 208 4.41 -15.80 9.91
CA GLY A 208 4.63 -16.02 11.33
C GLY A 208 3.65 -17.00 11.98
N MET A 209 2.76 -17.65 11.22
CA MET A 209 1.74 -18.57 11.76
C MET A 209 0.82 -17.94 12.82
N ALA A 210 0.69 -16.61 12.86
CA ALA A 210 -0.23 -15.87 13.71
C ALA A 210 -1.63 -15.87 13.08
N LEU A 211 -2.26 -17.05 12.98
CA LEU A 211 -3.42 -17.28 12.11
C LEU A 211 -4.64 -16.42 12.45
N LYS A 212 -4.88 -16.14 13.74
CA LYS A 212 -6.01 -15.29 14.17
C LYS A 212 -5.81 -13.84 13.71
N GLN A 213 -4.60 -13.31 13.87
CA GLN A 213 -4.22 -11.98 13.39
C GLN A 213 -4.26 -11.92 11.86
N ALA A 214 -3.77 -12.96 11.20
CA ALA A 214 -3.80 -13.06 9.75
C ALA A 214 -5.24 -13.07 9.21
N ASP A 215 -6.18 -13.73 9.87
CA ASP A 215 -7.59 -13.75 9.46
C ASP A 215 -8.21 -12.34 9.51
N ILE A 216 -7.99 -11.60 10.61
CA ILE A 216 -8.43 -10.20 10.75
C ILE A 216 -7.78 -9.31 9.70
N LEU A 217 -6.47 -9.43 9.52
CA LEU A 217 -5.72 -8.64 8.55
C LEU A 217 -6.15 -8.93 7.11
N LYS A 218 -6.52 -10.17 6.80
CA LYS A 218 -7.10 -10.56 5.51
C LYS A 218 -8.43 -9.84 5.29
N ASP A 219 -9.33 -9.85 6.27
CA ASP A 219 -10.62 -9.18 6.15
C ASP A 219 -10.43 -7.66 6.00
N ARG A 220 -9.53 -7.06 6.78
CA ARG A 220 -9.15 -5.64 6.63
C ARG A 220 -8.55 -5.34 5.26
N LEU A 221 -7.68 -6.20 4.74
CA LEU A 221 -7.10 -6.06 3.41
C LEU A 221 -8.19 -6.11 2.33
N LEU A 222 -9.13 -7.06 2.40
CA LEU A 222 -10.24 -7.17 1.45
C LEU A 222 -11.13 -5.91 1.50
N ASP A 223 -11.43 -5.41 2.69
CA ASP A 223 -12.13 -4.13 2.88
C ASP A 223 -11.39 -2.95 2.24
N GLN A 224 -10.07 -2.84 2.45
CA GLN A 224 -9.27 -1.78 1.85
C GLN A 224 -9.20 -1.91 0.32
N ILE A 225 -9.16 -3.13 -0.21
CA ILE A 225 -9.22 -3.39 -1.66
C ILE A 225 -10.55 -2.89 -2.21
N ASP A 226 -11.66 -3.22 -1.57
CA ASP A 226 -12.98 -2.81 -2.05
C ASP A 226 -13.20 -1.30 -1.88
N ARG A 227 -12.64 -0.66 -0.85
CA ARG A 227 -12.60 0.81 -0.69
C ARG A 227 -11.79 1.49 -1.79
N PHE A 228 -10.56 1.03 -2.04
CA PHE A 228 -9.67 1.58 -3.06
C PHE A 228 -10.31 1.58 -4.47
N PHE A 229 -11.14 0.58 -4.77
CA PHE A 229 -11.84 0.48 -6.05
C PHE A 229 -13.29 0.96 -6.05
N ARG A 230 -13.82 1.44 -4.91
CA ARG A 230 -15.23 1.83 -4.81
C ARG A 230 -15.53 3.01 -5.73
N ASP A 231 -14.78 4.08 -5.55
CA ASP A 231 -14.98 5.36 -6.21
C ASP A 231 -13.65 5.97 -6.69
N GLY A 232 -13.72 6.90 -7.63
CA GLY A 232 -12.56 7.66 -8.10
C GLY A 232 -11.75 7.01 -9.21
N TRP A 233 -10.46 7.37 -9.26
CA TRP A 233 -9.58 7.15 -10.40
C TRP A 233 -9.18 5.69 -10.62
N ALA A 234 -9.19 4.86 -9.56
CA ALA A 234 -8.74 3.47 -9.63
C ALA A 234 -9.83 2.51 -10.14
N LYS A 235 -11.10 2.92 -10.15
CA LYS A 235 -12.26 2.09 -10.56
C LYS A 235 -12.07 1.34 -11.89
N PRO A 236 -11.48 1.93 -12.95
CA PRO A 236 -11.25 1.22 -14.22
C PRO A 236 -10.31 0.00 -14.10
N LEU A 237 -9.50 -0.08 -13.05
CA LEU A 237 -8.58 -1.20 -12.79
C LEU A 237 -9.20 -2.29 -11.90
N LYS A 238 -10.41 -2.08 -11.35
CA LYS A 238 -11.02 -2.95 -10.34
C LYS A 238 -11.05 -4.42 -10.75
N GLY A 239 -11.35 -4.76 -12.01
CA GLY A 239 -11.39 -6.16 -12.43
C GLY A 239 -10.02 -6.83 -12.31
N SER A 240 -9.08 -6.38 -13.14
CA SER A 240 -7.81 -7.06 -13.33
C SER A 240 -6.82 -6.82 -12.18
N LEU A 241 -6.72 -5.59 -11.64
CA LEU A 241 -5.78 -5.30 -10.56
C LEU A 241 -6.24 -5.94 -9.24
N ARG A 242 -7.55 -5.94 -8.92
CA ARG A 242 -8.07 -6.64 -7.73
C ARG A 242 -7.73 -8.12 -7.76
N GLN A 243 -7.95 -8.79 -8.89
CA GLN A 243 -7.60 -10.20 -9.06
C GLN A 243 -6.10 -10.43 -8.88
N ALA A 244 -5.25 -9.57 -9.44
CA ALA A 244 -3.81 -9.65 -9.27
C ALA A 244 -3.39 -9.48 -7.79
N ILE A 245 -3.97 -8.50 -7.08
CA ILE A 245 -3.71 -8.29 -5.64
C ILE A 245 -4.11 -9.52 -4.84
N ILE A 246 -5.35 -10.00 -5.00
CA ILE A 246 -5.86 -11.16 -4.26
C ILE A 246 -5.00 -12.39 -4.53
N LYS A 247 -4.67 -12.65 -5.81
CA LYS A 247 -3.81 -13.77 -6.18
C LYS A 247 -2.42 -13.69 -5.54
N ARG A 248 -1.80 -12.50 -5.52
CA ARG A 248 -0.40 -12.31 -5.08
C ARG A 248 -0.23 -12.00 -3.60
N LEU A 249 -1.27 -11.54 -2.91
CA LEU A 249 -1.22 -11.25 -1.48
C LEU A 249 -1.94 -12.30 -0.64
N VAL A 250 -3.12 -12.76 -1.06
CA VAL A 250 -3.94 -13.68 -0.27
C VAL A 250 -3.65 -15.12 -0.63
N TYR A 251 -3.62 -15.44 -1.93
CA TYR A 251 -3.50 -16.82 -2.39
C TYR A 251 -2.09 -17.25 -2.77
N TRP A 252 -1.09 -16.40 -2.58
CA TRP A 252 0.29 -16.68 -2.99
C TRP A 252 0.88 -17.94 -2.36
N ALA A 253 0.43 -18.29 -1.14
CA ALA A 253 0.85 -19.47 -0.41
C ALA A 253 0.09 -20.76 -0.80
N PHE A 254 -0.95 -20.65 -1.64
CA PHE A 254 -1.79 -21.78 -2.04
C PHE A 254 -1.39 -22.38 -3.40
N ASP A 255 -0.13 -22.22 -3.84
CA ASP A 255 0.38 -23.13 -4.87
C ASP A 255 0.59 -24.51 -4.23
N PRO A 256 -0.31 -25.49 -4.42
CA PRO A 256 -0.37 -26.68 -3.56
C PRO A 256 0.77 -27.66 -3.81
N ALA A 257 1.65 -27.36 -4.77
CA ALA A 257 2.56 -28.33 -5.34
C ALA A 257 3.94 -28.42 -4.66
N GLU A 258 4.38 -27.42 -3.88
CA GLU A 258 5.84 -27.34 -3.59
C GLU A 258 6.32 -27.07 -2.17
N LYS A 259 5.53 -26.59 -1.19
CA LYS A 259 6.15 -26.08 0.07
C LYS A 259 5.38 -26.31 1.38
N LEU A 260 4.89 -27.52 1.62
CA LEU A 260 4.52 -27.95 2.97
C LEU A 260 5.43 -29.09 3.44
N GLY A 261 6.71 -28.75 3.61
CA GLY A 261 7.68 -29.52 4.36
C GLY A 261 8.32 -28.59 5.40
N GLU A 262 8.14 -28.94 6.67
CA GLU A 262 8.94 -28.48 7.82
C GLU A 262 8.73 -27.04 8.32
N CYS A 263 7.91 -26.88 9.37
CA CYS A 263 8.28 -26.07 10.56
C CYS A 263 7.28 -26.28 11.73
N PRO A 264 7.50 -27.24 12.65
CA PRO A 264 6.58 -27.51 13.76
C PRO A 264 6.68 -26.54 14.96
N ASP A 265 7.76 -25.75 15.08
CA ASP A 265 8.13 -25.15 16.38
C ASP A 265 7.84 -23.63 16.54
N ALA A 266 7.01 -23.02 15.69
CA ALA A 266 6.78 -21.56 15.74
C ALA A 266 5.45 -21.10 16.37
N ILE A 267 4.63 -22.02 16.88
CA ILE A 267 3.20 -21.76 17.15
C ILE A 267 2.94 -21.03 18.48
N ASP A 268 3.84 -21.09 19.47
CA ASP A 268 3.57 -20.53 20.81
C ASP A 268 4.17 -19.14 21.09
N LEU A 269 4.95 -18.54 20.17
CA LEU A 269 5.63 -17.25 20.40
C LEU A 269 5.08 -16.06 19.60
N MET A 270 4.13 -16.26 18.68
CA MET A 270 3.69 -15.20 17.74
C MET A 270 2.27 -14.67 17.96
N LEU A 271 1.56 -15.13 18.99
CA LEU A 271 0.24 -14.60 19.33
C LEU A 271 0.27 -13.22 20.01
N GLU A 272 1.44 -12.72 20.40
CA GLU A 272 1.51 -11.56 21.30
C GLU A 272 2.17 -10.30 20.69
N SER A 273 2.97 -10.41 19.61
CA SER A 273 3.89 -9.33 19.18
C SER A 273 3.44 -8.44 18.02
N TYR A 274 2.20 -7.95 18.01
CA TYR A 274 1.79 -6.92 17.03
C TYR A 274 0.92 -5.84 17.67
N ILE A 275 1.55 -4.71 17.98
CA ILE A 275 0.83 -3.51 18.40
C ILE A 275 1.42 -2.32 17.66
N VAL A 276 0.58 -1.43 17.13
CA VAL A 276 1.01 -0.30 16.30
C VAL A 276 0.55 1.00 16.95
N SER A 277 1.50 1.86 17.33
CA SER A 277 1.27 3.21 17.89
C SER A 277 1.94 4.28 17.03
N ALA A 278 1.35 5.48 16.93
CA ALA A 278 1.84 6.57 16.08
C ALA A 278 2.70 7.63 16.81
N ASP A 279 2.85 7.59 18.14
CA ASP A 279 3.56 8.69 18.86
C ASP A 279 4.20 8.30 20.20
N TYR A 280 4.77 7.09 20.28
CA TYR A 280 5.34 6.56 21.54
C TYR A 280 6.54 7.39 22.08
N SER A 281 7.33 8.02 21.19
CA SER A 281 8.54 8.76 21.59
C SER A 281 8.28 10.05 22.38
N LYS A 282 7.13 10.71 22.17
CA LYS A 282 6.76 11.93 22.90
C LYS A 282 6.15 11.66 24.27
N LEU A 283 5.57 10.47 24.47
CA LEU A 283 4.93 10.07 25.73
C LEU A 283 5.96 9.79 26.84
N ARG A 284 7.10 9.18 26.47
CA ARG A 284 8.19 8.86 27.42
C ARG A 284 8.85 10.10 28.07
N ALA A 285 8.69 11.28 27.48
CA ALA A 285 9.31 12.51 27.94
C ALA A 285 8.54 13.23 29.07
N LYS A 286 7.31 12.81 29.39
CA LYS A 286 6.49 13.46 30.43
C LYS A 286 6.84 12.94 31.83
N PRO A 287 7.01 13.79 32.85
CA PRO A 287 7.26 13.34 34.23
C PRO A 287 6.15 12.42 34.79
N GLU A 288 4.91 12.71 34.41
CA GLU A 288 3.70 11.93 34.76
C GLU A 288 3.79 10.47 34.31
N TRP A 289 4.55 10.19 33.24
CA TRP A 289 4.83 8.85 32.72
C TRP A 289 5.55 7.98 33.75
N ARG A 290 6.54 8.54 34.46
CA ARG A 290 7.32 7.80 35.46
C ARG A 290 6.44 7.39 36.64
N ASP A 291 5.58 8.30 37.10
CA ASP A 291 4.75 8.09 38.27
C ASP A 291 3.60 7.11 37.99
N PHE A 292 3.00 7.15 36.80
CA PHE A 292 1.99 6.20 36.36
C PHE A 292 2.55 4.76 36.23
N CYS A 293 3.73 4.59 35.61
CA CYS A 293 4.40 3.30 35.52
C CYS A 293 4.72 2.70 36.90
N LEU A 294 5.09 3.54 37.88
CA LEU A 294 5.34 3.11 39.26
C LEU A 294 4.03 2.70 39.96
N ALA A 295 2.93 3.40 39.72
CA ALA A 295 1.63 3.08 40.31
C ALA A 295 1.03 1.75 39.79
N VAL A 296 1.14 1.49 38.48
CA VAL A 296 0.71 0.23 37.86
C VAL A 296 1.58 -0.95 38.32
N ARG A 297 2.91 -0.77 38.39
CA ARG A 297 3.83 -1.80 38.89
C ARG A 297 3.52 -2.20 40.32
N ASP A 298 3.13 -1.25 41.16
CA ASP A 298 2.85 -1.46 42.58
C ASP A 298 1.40 -1.94 42.84
N LYS A 299 0.62 -2.29 41.79
CA LYS A 299 -0.81 -2.70 41.85
C LYS A 299 -1.70 -1.73 42.64
N LYS A 300 -1.39 -0.42 42.58
CA LYS A 300 -2.18 0.62 43.26
C LYS A 300 -3.34 1.16 42.42
N ILE A 301 -3.56 0.59 41.24
CA ILE A 301 -4.62 0.88 40.28
C ILE A 301 -5.19 -0.46 39.81
#